data_AF-A0A816P7K0-F1
#
_entry.id   AF-A0A816P7K0-F1
#
_cell.length_a   1.000
_cell.length_b   1.000
_cell.length_c   1.000
_cell.angle_alpha   90.00
_cell.angle_beta   90.00
_cell.angle_gamma   90.00
#
_symmetry.space_group_name_H-M   'P 1'
#
loop_
_entity.id
_entity.type
_entity.pdbx_description
1 polymer ?
#
loop_
_entity_poly.entity_id
_entity_poly.type
_entity_poly.pdbx_seq_one_letter_code
_entity_poly.pdbx_strand_id
1 'polypeptide(L)'
;MKNSLLVLICMILAIGTCGGPLLTRLYYNNGGERIWFMSFISTAGCPVIFIPLVLSFLRRRNRNNSENIEKTEIVLMETPMFMASIVIGLLIGLDNYCFAYGLAYLPVSTTSLIVGTQLGFNAIFSFFMVKQTFTPFSINAVVLLTAGTGILALRGGDGERSADVSHKEYVVGFLVTLTAAVLYAFILPFVELTYKKVRQQITFTLVLEMQLVMCIAASCFCIVGMLVEGDFKVIPIEAREFKVGGGSAFYYMLILMTGIVYQGLFLGAIGVVFCASSLASGVLISALLPVTEVLAVVCFREKFQVEKGVALLLSLWGFVSYFYGEFKSGKRIINKTQLQETELPPLPVSVSAVA
;
A
#
# COMPACT_ATOMS: atom_id res chain seq x y z
N MET A 1 15.17 17.71 -4.06
CA MET A 1 15.23 16.24 -4.16
C MET A 1 14.07 15.52 -3.46
N LYS A 2 13.72 15.84 -2.19
CA LYS A 2 12.59 15.20 -1.47
C LYS A 2 11.23 15.25 -2.21
N ASN A 3 10.88 16.39 -2.79
CA ASN A 3 9.58 16.54 -3.47
C ASN A 3 9.48 15.72 -4.76
N SER A 4 10.58 15.56 -5.52
CA SER A 4 10.60 14.75 -6.74
C SER A 4 10.50 13.25 -6.43
N LEU A 5 11.15 12.79 -5.35
CA LEU A 5 11.02 11.42 -4.87
C LEU A 5 9.58 11.11 -4.42
N LEU A 6 8.96 12.02 -3.66
CA LEU A 6 7.57 11.86 -3.22
C LEU A 6 6.61 11.77 -4.41
N VAL A 7 6.76 12.64 -5.41
CA VAL A 7 5.93 12.59 -6.63
C VAL A 7 6.10 11.26 -7.36
N LEU A 8 7.33 10.78 -7.52
CA LEU A 8 7.60 9.48 -8.14
C LEU A 8 6.93 8.33 -7.37
N ILE A 9 7.05 8.33 -6.04
CA ILE A 9 6.41 7.33 -5.16
C ILE A 9 4.88 7.37 -5.30
N CYS A 10 4.27 8.57 -5.32
CA CYS A 10 2.83 8.71 -5.51
C CYS A 10 2.37 8.21 -6.89
N MET A 11 3.16 8.42 -7.94
CA MET A 11 2.86 7.88 -9.28
C MET A 11 2.94 6.35 -9.30
N ILE A 12 3.98 5.77 -8.69
CA ILE A 12 4.13 4.31 -8.55
C ILE A 12 2.96 3.73 -7.75
N LEU A 13 2.58 4.39 -6.64
CA LEU A 13 1.42 4.01 -5.84
C LEU A 13 0.13 4.05 -6.66
N ALA A 14 -0.09 5.12 -7.45
CA ALA A 14 -1.28 5.25 -8.28
C ALA A 14 -1.39 4.13 -9.33
N ILE A 15 -0.27 3.79 -9.99
CA ILE A 15 -0.23 2.68 -10.94
C ILE A 15 -0.58 1.35 -10.23
N GLY A 16 -0.02 1.11 -9.05
CA GLY A 16 -0.28 -0.11 -8.28
C GLY A 16 -1.73 -0.22 -7.79
N THR A 17 -2.24 0.83 -7.13
CA THR A 17 -3.59 0.86 -6.57
C THR A 17 -4.66 0.73 -7.65
N CYS A 18 -4.47 1.38 -8.81
CA CYS A 18 -5.44 1.31 -9.90
C CYS A 18 -5.27 0.04 -10.74
N GLY A 19 -4.03 -0.33 -11.09
CA GLY A 19 -3.77 -1.44 -12.01
C GLY A 19 -3.94 -2.81 -11.37
N GLY A 20 -3.59 -2.98 -10.09
CA GLY A 20 -3.61 -4.27 -9.40
C GLY A 20 -5.01 -4.90 -9.37
N PRO A 21 -6.04 -4.20 -8.88
CA PRO A 21 -7.42 -4.69 -8.89
C PRO A 21 -7.95 -4.96 -10.29
N LEU A 22 -7.61 -4.13 -11.29
CA LEU A 22 -8.06 -4.33 -12.69
C LEU A 22 -7.48 -5.61 -13.30
N LEU A 23 -6.17 -5.85 -13.13
CA LEU A 23 -5.52 -7.07 -13.61
C LEU A 23 -6.03 -8.31 -12.86
N THR A 24 -6.28 -8.17 -11.55
CA THR A 24 -6.88 -9.23 -10.73
C THR A 24 -8.27 -9.60 -11.21
N ARG A 25 -9.09 -8.60 -11.52
CA ARG A 25 -10.41 -8.82 -12.08
C ARG A 25 -10.33 -9.47 -13.46
N LEU A 26 -9.36 -9.08 -14.28
CA LEU A 26 -9.11 -9.74 -15.56
C LEU A 26 -8.71 -11.22 -15.39
N TYR A 27 -7.94 -11.57 -14.35
CA TYR A 27 -7.61 -12.96 -14.03
C TYR A 27 -8.85 -13.78 -13.66
N TYR A 28 -9.63 -13.34 -12.67
CA TYR A 28 -10.80 -14.08 -12.20
C TYR A 28 -11.91 -14.17 -13.26
N ASN A 29 -12.18 -13.09 -14.00
CA ASN A 29 -13.22 -13.09 -15.04
C ASN A 29 -12.95 -14.07 -16.20
N ASN A 30 -11.69 -14.48 -16.39
CA ASN A 30 -11.26 -15.30 -17.52
C ASN A 30 -10.89 -16.74 -17.13
N GLY A 31 -11.30 -17.20 -15.95
CA GLY A 31 -11.15 -18.60 -15.52
C GLY A 31 -10.02 -18.83 -14.52
N GLY A 32 -9.45 -17.77 -13.95
CA GLY A 32 -8.60 -17.91 -12.76
C GLY A 32 -9.43 -18.23 -11.53
N GLU A 33 -9.04 -19.23 -10.74
CA GLU A 33 -9.78 -19.67 -9.54
C GLU A 33 -8.88 -19.80 -8.30
N ARG A 34 -7.55 -19.78 -8.46
CA ARG A 34 -6.61 -20.07 -7.36
C ARG A 34 -6.36 -18.86 -6.47
N ILE A 35 -6.98 -18.86 -5.29
CA ILE A 35 -6.87 -17.80 -4.28
C ILE A 35 -5.43 -17.69 -3.76
N TRP A 36 -4.81 -18.78 -3.31
CA TRP A 36 -3.44 -18.79 -2.77
C TRP A 36 -2.41 -18.35 -3.81
N PHE A 37 -2.56 -18.80 -5.06
CA PHE A 37 -1.75 -18.33 -6.17
C PHE A 37 -1.86 -16.82 -6.37
N MET A 38 -3.07 -16.26 -6.38
CA MET A 38 -3.23 -14.81 -6.51
C MET A 38 -2.60 -14.05 -5.34
N SER A 39 -2.79 -14.53 -4.10
CA SER A 39 -2.16 -13.95 -2.91
C SER A 39 -0.62 -14.00 -2.96
N PHE A 40 -0.05 -15.05 -3.56
CA PHE A 40 1.37 -15.14 -3.83
C PHE A 40 1.80 -14.09 -4.88
N ILE A 41 1.09 -14.00 -6.01
CA ILE A 41 1.42 -13.06 -7.09
C ILE A 41 1.45 -11.61 -6.61
N SER A 42 0.54 -11.21 -5.71
CA SER A 42 0.52 -9.86 -5.15
C SER A 42 1.85 -9.46 -4.49
N THR A 43 2.65 -10.41 -4.00
CA THR A 43 3.95 -10.13 -3.36
C THR A 43 5.16 -10.70 -4.08
N ALA A 44 4.96 -11.58 -5.06
CA ALA A 44 6.01 -12.18 -5.87
C ALA A 44 6.71 -11.18 -6.81
N GLY A 45 6.18 -9.96 -6.97
CA GLY A 45 6.81 -8.86 -7.72
C GLY A 45 8.08 -8.27 -7.07
N CYS A 46 8.49 -8.77 -5.91
CA CYS A 46 9.64 -8.28 -5.16
C CYS A 46 10.98 -8.21 -5.92
N PRO A 47 11.27 -9.06 -6.95
CA PRO A 47 12.53 -8.95 -7.68
C PRO A 47 12.74 -7.59 -8.35
N VAL A 48 11.66 -6.85 -8.65
CA VAL A 48 11.75 -5.48 -9.21
C VAL A 48 12.50 -4.53 -8.27
N ILE A 49 12.46 -4.77 -6.95
CA ILE A 49 13.14 -3.95 -5.93
C ILE A 49 14.67 -4.09 -6.02
N PHE A 50 15.20 -5.17 -6.61
CA PHE A 50 16.65 -5.32 -6.79
C PHE A 50 17.22 -4.23 -7.70
N ILE A 51 16.45 -3.72 -8.68
CA ILE A 51 16.92 -2.67 -9.60
C ILE A 51 17.32 -1.40 -8.83
N PRO A 52 16.45 -0.76 -8.03
CA PRO A 52 16.84 0.43 -7.26
C PRO A 52 17.87 0.13 -6.17
N LEU A 53 17.88 -1.09 -5.58
CA LEU A 53 18.90 -1.50 -4.60
C LEU A 53 20.29 -1.57 -5.24
N VAL A 54 20.44 -2.23 -6.38
CA VAL A 54 21.71 -2.32 -7.12
C VAL A 54 22.18 -0.93 -7.56
N LEU A 55 21.29 -0.08 -8.07
CA LEU A 55 21.62 1.30 -8.42
C LEU A 55 22.10 2.11 -7.21
N SER A 56 21.46 1.94 -6.04
CA SER A 56 21.88 2.57 -4.79
C SER A 56 23.25 2.08 -4.35
N PHE A 57 23.49 0.77 -4.42
CA PHE A 57 24.76 0.14 -4.08
C PHE A 57 25.89 0.65 -4.98
N LEU A 58 25.68 0.69 -6.30
CA LEU A 58 26.65 1.18 -7.27
C LEU A 58 26.98 2.67 -7.04
N ARG A 59 25.97 3.51 -6.73
CA ARG A 59 26.19 4.92 -6.39
C ARG A 59 27.00 5.08 -5.10
N ARG A 60 26.70 4.30 -4.06
CA ARG A 60 27.46 4.32 -2.80
C ARG A 60 28.89 3.86 -3.01
N ARG A 61 29.11 2.80 -3.79
CA ARG A 61 30.44 2.31 -4.16
C ARG A 61 31.25 3.38 -4.90
N ASN A 62 30.67 4.04 -5.90
CA ASN A 62 31.35 5.11 -6.64
C ASN A 62 31.67 6.34 -5.76
N ARG A 63 30.82 6.65 -4.77
CA ARG A 63 31.07 7.77 -3.84
C ARG A 63 32.15 7.45 -2.80
N ASN A 64 32.29 6.18 -2.42
CA ASN A 64 33.27 5.71 -1.44
C ASN A 64 34.66 5.40 -2.03
N ASN A 65 34.84 5.60 -3.34
CA ASN A 65 36.10 5.33 -4.06
C ASN A 65 37.28 6.23 -3.63
N SER A 66 37.09 7.12 -2.64
CA SER A 66 38.11 8.06 -2.20
C SER A 66 38.73 7.75 -0.83
N GLU A 67 38.30 6.72 -0.06
CA GLU A 67 39.04 6.41 1.18
C GLU A 67 38.91 5.01 1.83
N ASN A 68 37.96 4.11 1.51
CA ASN A 68 37.94 2.75 2.09
C ASN A 68 37.07 1.76 1.30
N ILE A 69 37.70 0.86 0.54
CA ILE A 69 37.03 -0.13 -0.34
C ILE A 69 36.40 -1.30 0.45
N GLU A 70 36.85 -1.58 1.67
CA GLU A 70 36.50 -2.81 2.40
C GLU A 70 35.19 -2.77 3.22
N LYS A 71 34.53 -1.62 3.39
CA LYS A 71 33.39 -1.46 4.35
C LYS A 71 32.04 -1.08 3.74
N THR A 72 31.78 -1.41 2.48
CA THR A 72 30.48 -1.09 1.87
C THR A 72 29.46 -2.20 2.16
N GLU A 73 28.83 -2.16 3.34
CA GLU A 73 27.87 -3.17 3.81
C GLU A 73 26.72 -3.42 2.83
N ILE A 74 26.61 -4.63 2.29
CA ILE A 74 25.63 -4.99 1.24
C ILE A 74 24.19 -4.82 1.72
N VAL A 75 23.93 -5.06 3.00
CA VAL A 75 22.63 -4.88 3.68
C VAL A 75 22.85 -3.91 4.84
N LEU A 76 22.08 -2.82 4.89
CA LEU A 76 22.16 -1.82 5.97
C LEU A 76 21.22 -2.13 7.14
N MET A 77 20.33 -3.09 6.95
CA MET A 77 19.25 -3.40 7.88
C MET A 77 19.72 -4.08 9.17
N GLU A 78 19.48 -3.43 10.31
CA GLU A 78 19.68 -4.04 11.63
C GLU A 78 18.66 -5.15 11.95
N THR A 79 19.07 -6.12 12.79
CA THR A 79 18.28 -7.28 13.24
C THR A 79 16.87 -6.97 13.76
N PRO A 80 16.61 -5.96 14.63
CA PRO A 80 15.25 -5.68 15.10
C PRO A 80 14.30 -5.26 13.98
N MET A 81 14.79 -4.50 12.99
CA MET A 81 13.99 -4.15 11.82
C MET A 81 13.75 -5.38 10.95
N PHE A 82 14.76 -6.24 10.78
CA PHE A 82 14.63 -7.47 10.00
C PHE A 82 13.54 -8.38 10.58
N MET A 83 13.53 -8.58 11.90
CA MET A 83 12.49 -9.35 12.57
C MET A 83 11.10 -8.70 12.44
N ALA A 84 11.01 -7.37 12.60
CA ALA A 84 9.76 -6.65 12.40
C ALA A 84 9.23 -6.82 10.96
N SER A 85 10.11 -6.74 9.96
CA SER A 85 9.75 -6.94 8.55
C SER A 85 9.29 -8.35 8.25
N ILE A 86 9.86 -9.38 8.88
CA ILE A 86 9.34 -10.75 8.76
C ILE A 86 7.91 -10.82 9.30
N VAL A 87 7.67 -10.29 10.51
CA VAL A 87 6.32 -10.30 11.12
C VAL A 87 5.32 -9.53 10.25
N ILE A 88 5.69 -8.34 9.78
CA ILE A 88 4.85 -7.54 8.88
C ILE A 88 4.60 -8.28 7.57
N GLY A 89 5.63 -8.92 6.99
CA GLY A 89 5.49 -9.71 5.77
C GLY A 89 4.53 -10.89 5.93
N LEU A 90 4.58 -11.61 7.06
CA LEU A 90 3.61 -12.67 7.36
C LEU A 90 2.18 -12.13 7.48
N LEU A 91 2.01 -10.96 8.13
CA LEU A 91 0.70 -10.29 8.19
C LEU A 91 0.21 -9.86 6.80
N ILE A 92 1.09 -9.38 5.92
CA ILE A 92 0.77 -9.07 4.51
C ILE A 92 0.36 -10.34 3.76
N GLY A 93 1.05 -11.46 3.95
CA GLY A 93 0.68 -12.74 3.34
C GLY A 93 -0.72 -13.19 3.75
N LEU A 94 -1.05 -13.08 5.04
CA LEU A 94 -2.39 -13.35 5.56
C LEU A 94 -3.44 -12.38 5.01
N ASP A 95 -3.12 -11.08 4.97
CA ASP A 95 -3.99 -10.06 4.40
C ASP A 95 -4.32 -10.32 2.93
N ASN A 96 -3.30 -10.64 2.12
CA ASN A 96 -3.48 -10.99 0.70
C ASN A 96 -4.38 -12.22 0.52
N TYR A 97 -4.28 -13.21 1.40
CA TYR A 97 -5.18 -14.37 1.38
C TYR A 97 -6.61 -13.96 1.71
N CYS A 98 -6.82 -13.24 2.81
CA CYS A 98 -8.13 -12.78 3.23
C CYS A 98 -8.80 -11.88 2.16
N PHE A 99 -8.02 -11.02 1.52
CA PHE A 99 -8.49 -10.15 0.43
C PHE A 99 -8.86 -10.94 -0.83
N ALA A 100 -8.00 -11.87 -1.27
CA ALA A 100 -8.29 -12.72 -2.42
C ALA A 100 -9.50 -13.63 -2.18
N TYR A 101 -9.65 -14.14 -0.95
CA TYR A 101 -10.84 -14.89 -0.53
C TYR A 101 -12.11 -14.04 -0.62
N GLY A 102 -12.06 -12.79 -0.14
CA GLY A 102 -13.15 -11.84 -0.27
C GLY A 102 -13.58 -11.62 -1.72
N LEU A 103 -12.63 -11.44 -2.63
CA LEU A 103 -12.90 -11.30 -4.07
C LEU A 103 -13.51 -12.55 -4.71
N ALA A 104 -13.20 -13.74 -4.21
CA ALA A 104 -13.70 -15.00 -4.77
C ALA A 104 -15.14 -15.32 -4.33
N TYR A 105 -15.51 -14.99 -3.08
CA TYR A 105 -16.77 -15.46 -2.47
C TYR A 105 -17.82 -14.37 -2.22
N LEU A 106 -17.43 -13.09 -2.22
CA LEU A 106 -18.37 -11.99 -2.02
C LEU A 106 -18.64 -11.25 -3.34
N PRO A 107 -19.86 -10.68 -3.49
CA PRO A 107 -20.12 -9.71 -4.54
C PRO A 107 -19.14 -8.53 -4.44
N VAL A 108 -18.75 -7.98 -5.58
CA VAL A 108 -17.77 -6.88 -5.68
C VAL A 108 -18.20 -5.69 -4.81
N SER A 109 -19.49 -5.37 -4.78
CA SER A 109 -20.05 -4.34 -3.90
C SER A 109 -19.81 -4.56 -2.41
N THR A 110 -19.97 -5.80 -1.93
CA THR A 110 -19.76 -6.14 -0.52
C THR A 110 -18.28 -6.02 -0.16
N THR A 111 -17.40 -6.56 -1.00
CA THR A 111 -15.94 -6.46 -0.81
C THR A 111 -15.48 -5.01 -0.80
N SER A 112 -15.94 -4.19 -1.76
CA SER A 112 -15.64 -2.76 -1.81
C SER A 112 -16.16 -1.98 -0.60
N LEU A 113 -17.32 -2.35 -0.05
CA LEU A 113 -17.87 -1.70 1.15
C LEU A 113 -16.97 -1.93 2.36
N ILE A 114 -16.57 -3.18 2.56
CA ILE A 114 -15.71 -3.58 3.68
C ILE A 114 -14.34 -2.92 3.53
N VAL A 115 -13.74 -2.96 2.35
CA VAL A 115 -12.45 -2.30 2.07
C VAL A 115 -12.54 -0.79 2.25
N GLY A 116 -13.69 -0.16 1.97
CA GLY A 116 -13.91 1.26 2.25
C GLY A 116 -13.75 1.64 3.72
N THR A 117 -14.04 0.73 4.66
CA THR A 117 -13.86 0.96 6.11
C THR A 117 -12.39 1.02 6.54
N GLN A 118 -11.47 0.53 5.71
CA GLN A 118 -10.04 0.45 5.98
C GLN A 118 -9.42 1.80 6.34
N LEU A 119 -9.84 2.90 5.72
CA LEU A 119 -9.31 4.23 6.05
C LEU A 119 -9.67 4.64 7.48
N GLY A 120 -10.90 4.33 7.92
CA GLY A 120 -11.35 4.57 9.29
C GLY A 120 -10.52 3.79 10.30
N PHE A 121 -10.32 2.49 10.06
CA PHE A 121 -9.43 1.68 10.90
C PHE A 121 -7.98 2.18 10.88
N ASN A 122 -7.47 2.61 9.73
CA ASN A 122 -6.11 3.13 9.62
C ASN A 122 -5.94 4.41 10.44
N ALA A 123 -6.94 5.29 10.44
CA ALA A 123 -6.94 6.48 11.30
C ALA A 123 -6.91 6.10 12.79
N ILE A 124 -7.70 5.11 13.21
CA ILE A 124 -7.71 4.61 14.60
C ILE A 124 -6.35 4.03 14.98
N PHE A 125 -5.78 3.13 14.18
CA PHE A 125 -4.46 2.56 14.45
C PHE A 125 -3.33 3.60 14.39
N SER A 126 -3.40 4.55 13.46
CA SER A 126 -2.46 5.67 13.37
C SER A 126 -2.48 6.51 14.66
N PHE A 127 -3.66 6.75 15.24
CA PHE A 127 -3.80 7.45 16.50
C PHE A 127 -3.12 6.69 17.65
N PHE A 128 -3.42 5.39 17.82
CA PHE A 128 -2.92 4.61 18.95
C PHE A 128 -1.45 4.19 18.83
N MET A 129 -1.00 3.78 17.64
CA MET A 129 0.34 3.19 17.46
C MET A 129 1.42 4.25 17.29
N VAL A 130 1.18 5.26 16.44
CA VAL A 130 2.19 6.26 16.07
C VAL A 130 1.91 7.65 16.61
N LYS A 131 0.87 7.79 17.43
CA LYS A 131 0.41 9.04 18.05
C LYS A 131 0.15 10.14 17.01
N GLN A 132 -0.48 9.76 15.89
CA GLN A 132 -0.76 10.67 14.79
C GLN A 132 -1.61 11.86 15.28
N THR A 133 -1.14 13.08 15.01
CA THR A 133 -1.87 14.29 15.37
C THR A 133 -2.93 14.59 14.31
N PHE A 134 -4.21 14.53 14.68
CA PHE A 134 -5.31 14.83 13.78
C PHE A 134 -5.59 16.33 13.73
N THR A 135 -5.58 16.89 12.52
CA THR A 135 -6.09 18.23 12.28
C THR A 135 -7.57 18.17 11.89
N PRO A 136 -8.35 19.27 12.03
CA PRO A 136 -9.72 19.31 11.52
C PRO A 136 -9.81 18.93 10.03
N PHE A 137 -8.79 19.30 9.25
CA PHE A 137 -8.69 18.93 7.84
C PHE A 137 -8.44 17.44 7.62
N SER A 138 -7.61 16.81 8.46
CA SER A 138 -7.35 15.37 8.42
C SER A 138 -8.60 14.56 8.78
N ILE A 139 -9.36 15.02 9.78
CA ILE A 139 -10.64 14.39 10.16
C ILE A 139 -11.65 14.54 9.01
N ASN A 140 -11.79 15.75 8.46
CA ASN A 140 -12.66 16.00 7.32
C ASN A 140 -12.31 15.09 6.13
N ALA A 141 -11.01 14.93 5.83
CA ALA A 141 -10.55 14.05 4.77
C ALA A 141 -10.94 12.59 5.00
N VAL A 142 -10.69 12.06 6.21
CA VAL A 142 -11.05 10.67 6.56
C VAL A 142 -12.56 10.46 6.43
N VAL A 143 -13.39 11.39 6.91
CA VAL A 143 -14.85 11.29 6.80
C VAL A 143 -15.30 11.31 5.34
N LEU A 144 -14.83 12.26 4.54
CA LEU A 144 -15.21 12.39 3.13
C LEU A 144 -14.77 11.18 2.29
N LEU A 145 -13.56 10.68 2.50
CA LEU A 145 -13.04 9.52 1.77
C LEU A 145 -13.73 8.21 2.18
N THR A 146 -14.02 8.05 3.48
CA THR A 146 -14.78 6.87 3.97
C THR A 146 -16.23 6.93 3.47
N ALA A 147 -16.85 8.11 3.43
CA ALA A 147 -18.18 8.29 2.86
C ALA A 147 -18.20 8.03 1.33
N GLY A 148 -17.20 8.54 0.60
CA GLY A 148 -17.06 8.32 -0.84
C GLY A 148 -16.92 6.85 -1.21
N THR A 149 -16.08 6.10 -0.48
CA THR A 149 -15.95 4.65 -0.65
C THR A 149 -17.20 3.89 -0.25
N GLY A 150 -17.89 4.30 0.81
CA GLY A 150 -19.19 3.74 1.19
C GLY A 150 -20.26 3.91 0.11
N ILE A 151 -20.39 5.12 -0.46
CA ILE A 151 -21.33 5.41 -1.56
C ILE A 151 -21.04 4.54 -2.79
N LEU A 152 -19.76 4.37 -3.12
CA LEU A 152 -19.31 3.53 -4.23
C LEU A 152 -19.75 2.07 -4.05
N ALA A 153 -19.85 1.61 -2.81
CA ALA A 153 -20.14 0.23 -2.49
C ALA A 153 -21.64 -0.09 -2.27
N LEU A 154 -22.48 0.90 -1.96
CA LEU A 154 -23.90 0.72 -1.63
C LEU A 154 -24.80 0.20 -2.78
N ARG A 155 -24.30 0.05 -4.01
CA ARG A 155 -25.16 -0.22 -5.18
C ARG A 155 -24.69 -1.21 -6.25
N GLY A 156 -23.57 -1.91 -6.08
CA GLY A 156 -23.25 -3.05 -6.97
C GLY A 156 -24.09 -4.30 -6.65
N GLY A 157 -25.38 -4.13 -6.38
CA GLY A 157 -26.28 -5.15 -5.82
C GLY A 157 -27.38 -5.64 -6.77
N ASP A 158 -27.58 -5.02 -7.93
CA ASP A 158 -28.75 -5.33 -8.77
C ASP A 158 -28.56 -6.54 -9.72
N GLY A 159 -27.60 -7.44 -9.45
CA GLY A 159 -27.45 -8.67 -10.26
C GLY A 159 -26.23 -9.57 -10.01
N GLU A 160 -25.29 -9.20 -9.12
CA GLU A 160 -24.03 -9.93 -8.91
C GLU A 160 -24.07 -10.93 -7.75
N ARG A 161 -25.23 -11.53 -7.46
CA ARG A 161 -25.24 -12.70 -6.59
C ARG A 161 -24.80 -13.88 -7.44
N SER A 162 -23.56 -14.34 -7.27
CA SER A 162 -23.15 -15.66 -7.74
C SER A 162 -24.19 -16.65 -7.24
N ALA A 163 -25.00 -17.21 -8.16
CA ALA A 163 -26.23 -17.94 -7.82
C ALA A 163 -25.99 -19.21 -6.97
N ASP A 164 -24.73 -19.57 -6.72
CA ASP A 164 -24.29 -20.79 -6.06
C ASP A 164 -23.70 -20.62 -4.64
N VAL A 165 -23.57 -19.40 -4.09
CA VAL A 165 -22.91 -19.22 -2.78
C VAL A 165 -23.88 -19.43 -1.61
N SER A 166 -23.55 -20.36 -0.71
CA SER A 166 -24.30 -20.64 0.51
C SER A 166 -24.27 -19.47 1.50
N HIS A 167 -25.32 -19.32 2.31
CA HIS A 167 -25.35 -18.30 3.38
C HIS A 167 -24.15 -18.40 4.34
N LYS A 168 -23.68 -19.63 4.62
CA LYS A 168 -22.51 -19.84 5.48
C LYS A 168 -21.23 -19.29 4.84
N GLU A 169 -21.03 -19.57 3.55
CA GLU A 169 -19.86 -19.12 2.79
C GLU A 169 -19.85 -17.60 2.66
N TYR A 170 -21.01 -16.98 2.47
CA TYR A 170 -21.15 -15.52 2.46
C TYR A 170 -20.73 -14.89 3.80
N VAL A 171 -21.20 -15.43 4.94
CA VAL A 171 -20.84 -14.90 6.27
C VAL A 171 -19.34 -15.08 6.55
N VAL A 172 -18.77 -16.23 6.18
CA VAL A 172 -17.32 -16.46 6.29
C VAL A 172 -16.57 -15.47 5.41
N GLY A 173 -16.96 -15.30 4.14
CA GLY A 173 -16.37 -14.32 3.23
C GLY A 173 -16.40 -12.91 3.79
N PHE A 174 -17.53 -12.50 4.37
CA PHE A 174 -17.66 -11.20 5.03
C PHE A 174 -16.67 -11.02 6.18
N LEU A 175 -16.60 -11.98 7.11
CA LEU A 175 -15.70 -11.91 8.26
C LEU A 175 -14.22 -11.95 7.86
N VAL A 176 -13.87 -12.77 6.87
CA VAL A 176 -12.51 -12.86 6.32
C VAL A 176 -12.12 -11.54 5.64
N THR A 177 -13.02 -10.94 4.86
CA THR A 177 -12.76 -9.66 4.20
C THR A 177 -12.66 -8.50 5.20
N LEU A 178 -13.48 -8.52 6.25
CA LEU A 178 -13.38 -7.54 7.34
C LEU A 178 -12.04 -7.67 8.07
N THR A 179 -11.57 -8.91 8.25
CA THR A 179 -10.25 -9.18 8.80
C THR A 179 -9.16 -8.59 7.90
N ALA A 180 -9.27 -8.71 6.58
CA ALA A 180 -8.35 -8.06 5.63
C ALA A 180 -8.34 -6.52 5.81
N ALA A 181 -9.51 -5.88 5.82
CA ALA A 181 -9.59 -4.43 6.00
C ALA A 181 -8.94 -3.94 7.30
N VAL A 182 -9.10 -4.70 8.40
CA VAL A 182 -8.46 -4.41 9.69
C VAL A 182 -6.95 -4.66 9.63
N LEU A 183 -6.51 -5.76 9.03
CA LEU A 183 -5.08 -6.11 8.90
C LEU A 183 -4.34 -5.08 8.07
N TYR A 184 -4.82 -4.75 6.87
CA TYR A 184 -4.18 -3.75 6.02
C TYR A 184 -4.13 -2.37 6.71
N ALA A 185 -5.21 -1.98 7.38
CA ALA A 185 -5.26 -0.75 8.17
C ALA A 185 -4.27 -0.72 9.34
N PHE A 186 -3.93 -1.87 9.91
CA PHE A 186 -2.94 -2.02 10.97
C PHE A 186 -1.50 -2.05 10.44
N ILE A 187 -1.28 -2.69 9.28
CA ILE A 187 0.05 -2.86 8.68
C ILE A 187 0.73 -1.51 8.42
N LEU A 188 0.02 -0.52 7.87
CA LEU A 188 0.63 0.78 7.54
C LEU A 188 1.15 1.53 8.78
N PRO A 189 0.38 1.73 9.87
CA PRO A 189 0.90 2.30 11.11
C PRO A 189 1.97 1.45 11.78
N PHE A 190 1.93 0.11 11.64
CA PHE A 190 2.94 -0.75 12.23
C PHE A 190 4.31 -0.61 11.53
N VAL A 191 4.32 -0.44 10.20
CA VAL A 191 5.52 -0.05 9.44
C VAL A 191 6.05 1.30 9.94
N GLU A 192 5.19 2.31 10.07
CA GLU A 192 5.59 3.62 10.56
C GLU A 192 6.14 3.56 12.00
N LEU A 193 5.52 2.75 12.87
CA LEU A 193 6.00 2.54 14.23
C LEU A 193 7.39 1.90 14.25
N THR A 194 7.65 0.98 13.33
CA THR A 194 8.97 0.35 13.15
C THR A 194 10.01 1.43 12.78
N TYR A 195 9.69 2.33 11.86
CA TYR A 195 10.58 3.46 11.52
C TYR A 195 10.89 4.37 12.70
N LYS A 196 9.91 4.59 13.60
CA LYS A 196 10.08 5.44 14.78
C LYS A 196 10.85 4.76 15.92
N LYS A 197 10.75 3.43 16.04
CA LYS A 197 11.32 2.68 17.18
C LYS A 197 12.73 2.15 16.94
N VAL A 198 13.10 1.85 15.70
CA VAL A 198 14.44 1.34 15.43
C VAL A 198 15.45 2.48 15.54
N ARG A 199 16.58 2.25 16.23
CA ARG A 199 17.61 3.26 16.51
C ARG A 199 18.60 3.44 15.35
N GLN A 200 18.12 3.30 14.11
CA GLN A 200 18.92 3.44 12.90
C GLN A 200 18.36 4.55 12.00
N GLN A 201 19.23 5.17 11.21
CA GLN A 201 18.79 6.20 10.27
C GLN A 201 17.94 5.58 9.15
N ILE A 202 16.68 6.00 9.05
CA ILE A 202 15.80 5.51 7.99
C ILE A 202 16.16 6.22 6.68
N THR A 203 16.80 5.47 5.79
CA THR A 203 17.12 5.90 4.42
C THR A 203 16.18 5.22 3.43
N PHE A 204 16.04 5.77 2.22
CA PHE A 204 15.21 5.12 1.19
C PHE A 204 15.73 3.72 0.82
N THR A 205 17.05 3.50 0.87
CA THR A 205 17.64 2.16 0.68
C THR A 205 17.17 1.19 1.74
N LEU A 206 17.16 1.60 3.02
CA LEU A 206 16.67 0.77 4.11
C LEU A 206 15.17 0.44 3.96
N VAL A 207 14.37 1.38 3.44
CA VAL A 207 12.95 1.14 3.12
C VAL A 207 12.80 0.08 2.03
N LEU A 208 13.66 0.10 1.00
CA LEU A 208 13.68 -0.93 -0.05
C LEU A 208 14.11 -2.30 0.49
N GLU A 209 15.10 -2.36 1.38
CA GLU A 209 15.53 -3.60 2.04
C GLU A 209 14.40 -4.17 2.91
N MET A 210 13.76 -3.33 3.72
CA MET A 210 12.58 -3.72 4.50
C MET A 210 11.45 -4.23 3.61
N GLN A 211 11.14 -3.52 2.51
CA GLN A 211 10.13 -3.95 1.54
C GLN A 211 10.43 -5.32 0.95
N LEU A 212 11.70 -5.56 0.59
CA LEU A 212 12.13 -6.84 0.04
C LEU A 212 11.91 -7.98 1.03
N VAL A 213 12.29 -7.79 2.31
CA VAL A 213 12.10 -8.79 3.37
C VAL A 213 10.61 -9.05 3.62
N MET A 214 9.79 -8.00 3.67
CA MET A 214 8.33 -8.15 3.81
C MET A 214 7.72 -8.96 2.67
N CYS A 215 8.09 -8.66 1.42
CA CYS A 215 7.58 -9.41 0.27
C CYS A 215 8.06 -10.86 0.25
N ILE A 216 9.32 -11.14 0.62
CA ILE A 216 9.84 -12.51 0.70
C ILE A 216 9.08 -13.31 1.76
N ALA A 217 8.91 -12.75 2.96
CA ALA A 217 8.17 -13.42 4.04
C ALA A 217 6.70 -13.67 3.66
N ALA A 218 6.03 -12.70 3.04
CA ALA A 218 4.67 -12.85 2.51
C ALA A 218 4.59 -13.93 1.42
N SER A 219 5.54 -13.92 0.48
CA SER A 219 5.62 -14.90 -0.60
C SER A 219 5.85 -16.31 -0.06
N CYS A 220 6.76 -16.48 0.90
CA CYS A 220 6.99 -17.77 1.57
C CYS A 220 5.72 -18.28 2.26
N PHE A 221 4.99 -17.40 2.96
CA PHE A 221 3.71 -17.75 3.58
C PHE A 221 2.70 -18.23 2.54
N CYS A 222 2.52 -17.49 1.44
CA CYS A 222 1.62 -17.88 0.37
C CYS A 222 2.06 -19.17 -0.33
N ILE A 223 3.37 -19.40 -0.53
CA ILE A 223 3.90 -20.66 -1.09
C ILE A 223 3.52 -21.85 -0.21
N VAL A 224 3.59 -21.72 1.12
CA VAL A 224 3.14 -22.79 2.03
C VAL A 224 1.65 -23.09 1.81
N GLY A 225 0.81 -22.05 1.69
CA GLY A 225 -0.61 -22.22 1.36
C GLY A 225 -0.83 -22.91 0.00
N MET A 226 -0.10 -22.49 -1.03
CA MET A 226 -0.11 -23.12 -2.36
C MET A 226 0.31 -24.59 -2.33
N LEU A 227 1.29 -24.95 -1.51
CA LEU A 227 1.74 -26.34 -1.33
C LEU A 227 0.66 -27.20 -0.69
N VAL A 228 -0.04 -26.67 0.32
CA VAL A 228 -1.15 -27.36 1.01
C VAL A 228 -2.34 -27.56 0.07
N GLU A 229 -2.69 -26.53 -0.71
CA GLU A 229 -3.85 -26.54 -1.63
C GLU A 229 -3.56 -27.27 -2.96
N GLY A 230 -2.28 -27.55 -3.26
CA GLY A 230 -1.86 -28.22 -4.48
C GLY A 230 -1.85 -27.33 -5.74
N ASP A 231 -1.78 -26.01 -5.58
CA ASP A 231 -1.85 -25.02 -6.67
C ASP A 231 -0.87 -25.29 -7.81
N PHE A 232 0.35 -25.75 -7.49
CA PHE A 232 1.41 -25.99 -8.48
C PHE A 232 1.02 -26.99 -9.58
N LYS A 233 0.11 -27.93 -9.28
CA LYS A 233 -0.38 -28.89 -10.28
C LYS A 233 -1.49 -28.30 -11.16
N VAL A 234 -2.24 -27.34 -10.62
CA VAL A 234 -3.43 -26.75 -11.25
C VAL A 234 -3.07 -25.56 -12.12
N ILE A 235 -2.08 -24.73 -11.75
CA ILE A 235 -1.62 -23.57 -12.53
C ILE A 235 -1.38 -23.87 -14.03
N PRO A 236 -0.64 -24.94 -14.43
CA PRO A 236 -0.44 -25.21 -15.85
C PRO A 236 -1.71 -25.66 -16.57
N ILE A 237 -2.70 -26.19 -15.86
CA ILE A 237 -4.02 -26.56 -16.40
C ILE A 237 -4.84 -25.28 -16.60
N GLU A 238 -4.93 -24.45 -15.57
CA GLU A 238 -5.59 -23.14 -15.61
C GLU A 238 -5.03 -22.26 -16.75
N ALA A 239 -3.71 -22.23 -16.93
CA ALA A 239 -3.06 -21.49 -18.01
C ALA A 239 -3.45 -22.00 -19.41
N ARG A 240 -3.76 -23.29 -19.57
CA ARG A 240 -4.20 -23.85 -20.86
C ARG A 240 -5.68 -23.57 -21.14
N GLU A 241 -6.49 -23.52 -20.09
CA GLU A 241 -7.94 -23.33 -20.17
C GLU A 241 -8.38 -21.85 -20.07
N PHE A 242 -7.42 -20.94 -19.89
CA PHE A 242 -7.68 -19.51 -19.74
C PHE A 242 -8.43 -18.94 -20.96
N LYS A 243 -9.54 -18.24 -20.69
CA LYS A 243 -10.57 -17.91 -21.70
C LYS A 243 -10.18 -16.80 -22.69
N VAL A 244 -9.03 -16.15 -22.51
CA VAL A 244 -8.57 -15.04 -23.36
C VAL A 244 -7.71 -15.53 -24.52
N GLY A 245 -7.87 -14.94 -25.71
CA GLY A 245 -7.04 -15.23 -26.89
C GLY A 245 -5.55 -15.02 -26.60
N GLY A 246 -4.72 -16.00 -26.98
CA GLY A 246 -3.29 -16.04 -26.67
C GLY A 246 -2.87 -17.20 -25.75
N GLY A 247 -3.84 -17.94 -25.18
CA GLY A 247 -3.63 -19.16 -24.42
C GLY A 247 -2.69 -18.96 -23.21
N SER A 248 -1.86 -19.96 -22.94
CA SER A 248 -0.95 -19.95 -21.78
C SER A 248 0.04 -18.78 -21.75
N ALA A 249 0.49 -18.28 -22.91
CA ALA A 249 1.43 -17.16 -22.97
C ALA A 249 0.83 -15.87 -22.42
N PHE A 250 -0.43 -15.57 -22.77
CA PHE A 250 -1.13 -14.41 -22.24
C PHE A 250 -1.37 -14.53 -20.74
N TYR A 251 -1.74 -15.73 -20.26
CA TYR A 251 -1.89 -16.00 -18.84
C TYR A 251 -0.60 -15.68 -18.06
N TYR A 252 0.55 -16.24 -18.46
CA TYR A 252 1.81 -15.97 -17.75
C TYR A 252 2.25 -14.51 -17.83
N MET A 253 2.00 -13.83 -18.96
CA MET A 253 2.24 -12.39 -19.09
C MET A 253 1.35 -11.59 -18.13
N LEU A 254 0.06 -11.93 -18.05
CA LEU A 254 -0.88 -11.29 -17.13
C LEU A 254 -0.43 -11.45 -15.68
N ILE A 255 -0.04 -12.66 -15.28
CA ILE A 255 0.47 -12.93 -13.94
C ILE A 255 1.73 -12.10 -13.64
N LEU A 256 2.68 -12.07 -14.57
CA LEU A 256 3.92 -11.29 -14.42
C LEU A 256 3.61 -9.79 -14.25
N MET A 257 2.76 -9.24 -15.10
CA MET A 257 2.37 -7.83 -15.02
C MET A 257 1.61 -7.52 -13.74
N THR A 258 0.75 -8.43 -13.29
CA THR A 258 0.02 -8.32 -12.03
C THR A 258 0.99 -8.19 -10.86
N GLY A 259 1.99 -9.08 -10.77
CA GLY A 259 3.01 -9.01 -9.73
C GLY A 259 3.81 -7.69 -9.76
N ILE A 260 4.22 -7.22 -10.94
CA ILE A 260 4.95 -5.95 -11.09
C ILE A 260 4.09 -4.76 -10.64
N VAL A 261 2.82 -4.73 -11.01
CA VAL A 261 1.89 -3.65 -10.66
C VAL A 261 1.59 -3.65 -9.16
N TYR A 262 1.32 -4.81 -8.55
CA TYR A 262 1.15 -4.91 -7.10
C TYR A 262 2.42 -4.51 -6.34
N GLN A 263 3.60 -4.80 -6.89
CA GLN A 263 4.84 -4.29 -6.28
C GLN A 263 4.87 -2.76 -6.23
N GLY A 264 4.28 -2.08 -7.22
CA GLY A 264 4.07 -0.64 -7.20
C GLY A 264 3.16 -0.17 -6.06
N LEU A 265 2.10 -0.92 -5.75
CA LEU A 265 1.21 -0.63 -4.62
C LEU A 265 1.99 -0.69 -3.30
N PHE A 266 2.67 -1.81 -3.03
CA PHE A 266 3.38 -2.00 -1.76
C PHE A 266 4.55 -1.01 -1.60
N LEU A 267 5.38 -0.88 -2.64
CA LEU A 267 6.50 0.06 -2.63
C LEU A 267 6.03 1.51 -2.52
N GLY A 268 4.97 1.86 -3.25
CA GLY A 268 4.37 3.18 -3.22
C GLY A 268 3.83 3.52 -1.84
N ALA A 269 3.06 2.62 -1.23
CA ALA A 269 2.45 2.84 0.08
C ALA A 269 3.52 3.06 1.15
N ILE A 270 4.50 2.15 1.22
CA ILE A 270 5.56 2.21 2.22
C ILE A 270 6.53 3.37 1.96
N GLY A 271 6.73 3.75 0.70
CA GLY A 271 7.44 4.96 0.32
C GLY A 271 6.74 6.24 0.79
N VAL A 272 5.40 6.30 0.73
CA VAL A 272 4.61 7.42 1.28
C VAL A 272 4.71 7.43 2.80
N VAL A 273 4.63 6.27 3.46
CA VAL A 273 4.82 6.18 4.92
C VAL A 273 6.19 6.74 5.32
N PHE A 274 7.25 6.42 4.56
CA PHE A 274 8.58 6.97 4.77
C PHE A 274 8.66 8.49 4.57
N CYS A 275 8.02 9.01 3.52
CA CYS A 275 8.10 10.45 3.19
C CYS A 275 7.16 11.33 4.03
N ALA A 276 6.06 10.77 4.54
CA ALA A 276 4.98 11.49 5.20
C ALA A 276 4.46 10.72 6.43
N SER A 277 3.44 9.86 6.26
CA SER A 277 2.84 9.05 7.33
C SER A 277 1.99 7.91 6.78
N SER A 278 1.66 6.95 7.65
CA SER A 278 0.69 5.86 7.39
C SER A 278 -0.70 6.37 7.06
N LEU A 279 -1.15 7.43 7.74
CA LEU A 279 -2.42 8.10 7.43
C LEU A 279 -2.39 8.74 6.04
N ALA A 280 -1.30 9.42 5.66
CA ALA A 280 -1.15 10.02 4.33
C ALA A 280 -1.21 8.94 3.23
N SER A 281 -0.55 7.80 3.44
CA SER A 281 -0.61 6.66 2.53
C SER A 281 -2.04 6.12 2.39
N GLY A 282 -2.75 5.95 3.51
CA GLY A 282 -4.15 5.52 3.50
C GLY A 282 -5.08 6.49 2.77
N VAL A 283 -4.90 7.79 2.99
CA VAL A 283 -5.65 8.86 2.30
C VAL A 283 -5.41 8.81 0.79
N LEU A 284 -4.14 8.66 0.36
CA LEU A 284 -3.77 8.53 -1.06
C LEU A 284 -4.41 7.29 -1.71
N ILE A 285 -4.30 6.12 -1.06
CA ILE A 285 -4.91 4.88 -1.55
C ILE A 285 -6.42 5.04 -1.68
N SER A 286 -7.07 5.60 -0.65
CA SER A 286 -8.53 5.77 -0.64
C SER A 286 -9.00 6.75 -1.72
N ALA A 287 -8.23 7.82 -1.98
CA ALA A 287 -8.54 8.78 -3.03
C ALA A 287 -8.42 8.18 -4.45
N LEU A 288 -7.63 7.13 -4.61
CA LEU A 288 -7.44 6.41 -5.88
C LEU A 288 -8.50 5.33 -6.11
N LEU A 289 -9.27 4.93 -5.10
CA LEU A 289 -10.31 3.89 -5.27
C LEU A 289 -11.39 4.28 -6.29
N PRO A 290 -12.01 5.48 -6.25
CA PRO A 290 -12.97 5.86 -7.29
C PRO A 290 -12.34 6.04 -8.68
N VAL A 291 -11.05 6.39 -8.74
CA VAL A 291 -10.31 6.46 -10.01
C VAL A 291 -10.17 5.06 -10.61
N THR A 292 -9.90 4.05 -9.78
CA THR A 292 -9.85 2.64 -10.18
C THR A 292 -11.18 2.20 -10.79
N GLU A 293 -12.30 2.61 -10.19
CA GLU A 293 -13.65 2.30 -10.70
C GLU A 293 -13.99 2.99 -12.03
N VAL A 294 -13.48 4.19 -12.25
CA VAL A 294 -13.60 4.87 -13.55
C VAL A 294 -12.78 4.15 -14.61
N LEU A 295 -11.57 3.71 -14.26
CA LEU A 295 -10.75 2.89 -15.16
C LEU A 295 -11.41 1.54 -15.45
N ALA A 296 -12.09 0.93 -14.47
CA ALA A 296 -12.87 -0.28 -14.70
C ALA A 296 -13.99 -0.06 -15.72
N VAL A 297 -14.71 1.07 -15.62
CA VAL A 297 -15.72 1.48 -16.61
C VAL A 297 -15.12 1.61 -18.01
N VAL A 298 -13.93 2.21 -18.14
CA VAL A 298 -13.28 2.39 -19.44
C VAL A 298 -12.75 1.06 -20.01
N CYS A 299 -12.07 0.26 -19.19
CA CYS A 299 -11.41 -0.99 -19.61
C CYS A 299 -12.41 -2.12 -19.87
N PHE A 300 -13.42 -2.28 -19.01
CA PHE A 300 -14.41 -3.36 -19.08
C PHE A 300 -15.75 -2.90 -19.69
N ARG A 301 -15.84 -1.64 -20.13
CA ARG A 301 -17.05 -1.03 -20.71
C ARG A 301 -18.28 -1.14 -19.80
N GLU A 302 -18.09 -0.99 -18.49
CA GLU A 302 -19.19 -0.95 -17.54
C GLU A 302 -20.01 0.35 -17.69
N LYS A 303 -21.19 0.40 -17.08
CA LYS A 303 -22.00 1.63 -17.06
C LYS A 303 -21.46 2.59 -16.00
N PHE A 304 -21.24 3.85 -16.38
CA PHE A 304 -20.90 4.90 -15.43
C PHE A 304 -22.15 5.32 -14.65
N GLN A 305 -22.16 5.08 -13.34
CA GLN A 305 -23.25 5.42 -12.44
C GLN A 305 -23.00 6.76 -11.74
N VAL A 306 -24.08 7.43 -11.32
CA VAL A 306 -24.00 8.76 -10.67
C VAL A 306 -23.20 8.70 -9.37
N GLU A 307 -23.31 7.59 -8.65
CA GLU A 307 -22.61 7.27 -7.41
C GLU A 307 -21.09 7.28 -7.60
N LYS A 308 -20.57 6.75 -8.73
CA LYS A 308 -19.13 6.82 -9.07
C LYS A 308 -18.67 8.28 -9.20
N GLY A 309 -19.52 9.15 -9.76
CA GLY A 309 -19.29 10.59 -9.84
C GLY A 309 -19.27 11.28 -8.47
N VAL A 310 -20.23 10.97 -7.60
CA VAL A 310 -20.28 11.51 -6.23
C VAL A 310 -19.07 11.05 -5.41
N ALA A 311 -18.70 9.76 -5.50
CA ALA A 311 -17.54 9.19 -4.83
C ALA A 311 -16.23 9.86 -5.27
N LEU A 312 -16.07 10.14 -6.56
CA LEU A 312 -14.94 10.91 -7.11
C LEU A 312 -14.87 12.33 -6.53
N LEU A 313 -16.00 13.06 -6.50
CA LEU A 313 -16.06 14.42 -5.97
C LEU A 313 -15.70 14.47 -4.48
N LEU A 314 -16.26 13.56 -3.68
CA LEU A 314 -15.95 13.44 -2.26
C LEU A 314 -14.48 13.08 -2.03
N SER A 315 -13.94 12.20 -2.87
CA SER A 315 -12.54 11.78 -2.75
C SER A 315 -11.58 12.89 -3.13
N LEU A 316 -11.89 13.68 -4.16
CA LEU A 316 -11.12 14.86 -4.51
C LEU A 316 -11.16 15.89 -3.39
N TRP A 317 -12.34 16.14 -2.79
CA TRP A 317 -12.47 17.06 -1.67
C TRP A 317 -11.72 16.57 -0.43
N GLY A 318 -11.84 15.28 -0.08
CA GLY A 318 -11.12 14.69 1.04
C GLY A 318 -9.61 14.79 0.85
N PHE A 319 -9.12 14.43 -0.34
CA PHE A 319 -7.71 14.55 -0.72
C PHE A 319 -7.19 15.99 -0.60
N VAL A 320 -7.89 16.95 -1.21
CA VAL A 320 -7.50 18.38 -1.16
C VAL A 320 -7.53 18.89 0.28
N SER A 321 -8.53 18.51 1.07
CA SER A 321 -8.62 18.89 2.49
C SER A 321 -7.39 18.41 3.26
N TYR A 322 -7.01 17.13 3.11
CA TYR A 322 -5.87 16.55 3.81
C TYR A 322 -4.58 17.31 3.52
N PHE A 323 -4.22 17.42 2.23
CA PHE A 323 -2.94 18.02 1.84
C PHE A 323 -2.89 19.53 2.08
N TYR A 324 -4.03 20.22 1.99
CA TYR A 324 -4.12 21.62 2.41
C TYR A 324 -3.86 21.77 3.93
N GLY A 325 -4.42 20.86 4.74
CA GLY A 325 -4.20 20.81 6.18
C GLY A 325 -2.73 20.56 6.55
N GLU A 326 -2.08 19.62 5.86
CA GLU A 326 -0.66 19.32 6.03
C GLU A 326 0.22 20.51 5.66
N PHE A 327 -0.04 21.14 4.51
CA PHE A 327 0.70 22.34 4.07
C PHE A 327 0.57 23.50 5.05
N LYS A 328 -0.64 23.73 5.57
CA LYS A 328 -0.91 24.79 6.56
C LYS A 328 -0.23 24.49 7.91
N SER A 329 -0.25 23.24 8.34
CA SER A 329 0.39 22.81 9.59
C SER A 329 1.92 22.91 9.49
N GLY A 330 2.50 22.50 8.36
CA GLY A 330 3.92 22.64 8.06
C GLY A 330 4.37 24.11 8.10
N LYS A 331 3.61 25.02 7.47
CA LYS A 331 3.90 26.47 7.54
C LYS A 331 3.87 27.01 8.98
N ARG A 332 2.93 26.56 9.82
CA ARG A 332 2.85 26.98 11.22
C ARG A 332 4.06 26.53 12.05
N ILE A 333 4.55 25.31 11.81
CA ILE A 333 5.74 24.79 12.50
C ILE A 333 6.97 25.60 12.11
N ILE A 334 7.20 25.83 10.81
CA ILE A 334 8.33 26.65 10.32
C ILE A 334 8.30 28.04 10.94
N ASN A 335 7.14 28.70 10.92
CA ASN A 335 7.00 30.04 11.51
C ASN A 335 7.27 30.04 13.03
N LYS A 336 6.82 29.01 13.77
CA LYS A 336 7.11 28.89 15.21
C LYS A 336 8.59 28.66 15.49
N THR A 337 9.27 27.81 14.72
CA THR A 337 10.71 27.56 14.88
C THR A 337 11.52 28.83 14.61
N GLN A 338 11.16 29.60 13.58
CA GLN A 338 11.82 30.88 13.26
C GLN A 338 11.60 31.94 14.35
N LEU A 339 10.40 32.02 14.94
CA LEU A 339 10.13 32.89 16.09
C LEU A 339 10.96 32.49 17.31
N GLN A 340 11.12 31.20 17.58
CA GLN A 340 11.88 30.69 18.71
C GLN A 340 13.41 30.87 18.56
N GLU A 341 13.92 30.86 17.32
CA GLU A 341 15.32 31.21 17.00
C GLU A 341 15.61 32.71 17.15
N THR A 342 14.61 33.57 16.94
CA THR A 342 14.76 35.05 17.03
C THR A 342 14.68 35.56 18.47
N GLU A 343 14.07 34.79 19.39
CA GLU A 343 13.95 35.12 20.82
C GLU A 343 15.07 34.56 21.71
N LEU A 344 16.04 33.83 21.16
CA LEU A 344 17.24 33.40 21.90
C LEU A 344 18.12 34.64 22.19
N PRO A 345 18.41 34.97 23.47
CA PRO A 345 19.21 36.14 23.79
C PRO A 345 20.64 35.98 23.25
N PRO A 346 21.29 37.07 22.78
CA PRO A 346 22.68 37.00 22.37
C PRO A 346 23.52 36.49 23.55
N LEU A 347 24.31 35.45 23.30
CA LEU A 347 25.31 34.95 24.25
C LEU A 347 26.11 36.15 24.77
N PRO A 348 26.26 36.31 26.10
CA PRO A 348 27.10 37.36 26.63
C PRO A 348 28.52 37.11 26.13
N VAL A 349 28.98 37.95 25.21
CA VAL A 349 30.39 38.07 24.87
C VAL A 349 31.07 38.51 26.17
N SER A 350 31.67 37.56 26.87
CA SER A 350 32.56 37.85 27.98
C SER A 350 33.78 38.57 27.40
N VAL A 351 33.69 39.90 27.35
CA VAL A 351 34.84 40.77 27.16
C VAL A 351 35.71 40.59 28.40
N SER A 352 36.69 39.67 28.34
CA SER A 352 37.78 39.69 29.29
C SER A 352 38.68 40.87 28.92
N ALA A 353 38.45 42.00 29.58
CA ALA A 353 39.39 43.10 29.61
C ALA A 353 40.66 42.66 30.36
N VAL A 354 41.77 42.67 29.62
CA VAL A 354 43.15 43.06 29.97
C VAL A 354 43.57 42.99 31.44
N ALA A 355 44.60 42.17 31.71
CA ALA A 355 45.82 42.56 32.42
C ALA A 355 46.99 41.68 31.96
#